data_AF-A0A7J7E6B9-F1
#
_entry.id   AF-A0A7J7E6B9-F1
#
_cell.length_a   1.000
_cell.length_b   1.000
_cell.length_c   1.000
_cell.angle_alpha   90.00
_cell.angle_beta   90.00
_cell.angle_gamma   90.00
#
_symmetry.space_group_name_H-M   'P 1'
#
loop_
_entity.id
_entity.type
_entity.pdbx_description
1 polymer ?
#
loop_
_entity_poly.entity_id
_entity_poly.type
_entity_poly.pdbx_seq_one_letter_code
_entity_poly.pdbx_strand_id
1 'polypeptide(L)'
;MMLRGPRRCLRVSVAPAAALAVAVLSSLSRCSLLEPEDRVVSALSPYFGTKTRYEDVNPGLPPDPEAPRRDPELLEETCTPVQLVALIRHGTRYPTAKQIRKLRQLHGLLQAGGPGDDSTRAAGGRDLSAALASWPLWYADWMDGQLVEKGRQDMRQLALRLASLFPALFSLENYGRLQLITSSKHRCVDSGAAFLQGLWQHYHPGLPPPDVADMECGPPRVNDKLMRFFDHCEKFLTEVERNATALYHVEAFKTGPEMQNILKKVAAALQVPVNNLNADLIQVAFFTCSFDLAIKGVKSPWCDVFDIDDAKVLEYLNDLKQYWKRGYGYTINSRSSCTLFQDIFQHLDKAVEQKQR
;
A
#
# COMPACT_ATOMS: atom_id res chain seq x y z
N MET A 1 -31.21 74.54 -20.39
CA MET A 1 -31.31 75.93 -19.89
C MET A 1 -32.17 75.90 -18.65
N MET A 2 -31.60 76.25 -17.48
CA MET A 2 -32.27 76.90 -16.33
C MET A 2 -33.52 76.21 -15.69
N LEU A 3 -33.80 76.18 -14.39
CA LEU A 3 -33.27 76.76 -13.15
C LEU A 3 -34.11 76.16 -11.98
N ARG A 4 -33.46 75.90 -10.83
CA ARG A 4 -33.89 76.17 -9.44
C ARG A 4 -35.36 75.97 -8.96
N GLY A 5 -35.52 75.06 -7.98
CA GLY A 5 -36.04 75.23 -6.58
C GLY A 5 -37.46 75.80 -6.31
N PRO A 6 -38.00 75.83 -5.05
CA PRO A 6 -37.40 75.46 -3.76
C PRO A 6 -38.26 74.62 -2.76
N ARG A 7 -37.55 74.19 -1.71
CA ARG A 7 -37.88 73.70 -0.36
C ARG A 7 -39.28 73.95 0.24
N ARG A 8 -39.78 72.95 0.99
CA ARG A 8 -40.27 73.14 2.36
C ARG A 8 -39.98 71.92 3.25
N CYS A 9 -39.32 72.20 4.37
CA CYS A 9 -38.94 71.25 5.41
C CYS A 9 -40.12 70.93 6.34
N LEU A 10 -40.26 69.68 6.74
CA LEU A 10 -40.78 69.31 8.05
C LEU A 10 -39.78 68.36 8.70
N ARG A 11 -39.17 68.84 9.78
CA ARG A 11 -38.32 68.08 10.69
C ARG A 11 -39.23 67.23 11.58
N VAL A 12 -38.94 65.94 11.68
CA VAL A 12 -39.16 65.18 12.92
C VAL A 12 -37.84 64.48 13.22
N SER A 13 -37.24 64.87 14.33
CA SER A 13 -36.04 64.26 14.90
C SER A 13 -36.48 63.21 15.93
N VAL A 14 -36.01 61.97 15.79
CA VAL A 14 -35.86 61.03 16.91
C VAL A 14 -34.54 60.27 16.72
N ALA A 15 -33.88 60.06 17.86
CA ALA A 15 -32.47 59.78 18.12
C ALA A 15 -31.91 58.43 17.55
N PRO A 16 -30.57 58.21 17.61
CA PRO A 16 -29.87 57.20 16.83
C PRO A 16 -29.90 55.83 17.52
N ALA A 17 -30.30 54.80 16.79
CA ALA A 17 -30.07 53.42 17.22
C ALA A 17 -28.67 53.01 16.75
N ALA A 18 -27.74 52.89 17.71
CA ALA A 18 -26.42 52.36 17.49
C ALA A 18 -26.52 50.94 16.90
N ALA A 19 -25.98 50.74 15.71
CA ALA A 19 -25.84 49.43 15.10
C ALA A 19 -24.74 48.65 15.85
N LEU A 20 -25.16 47.78 16.78
CA LEU A 20 -24.31 46.73 17.32
C LEU A 20 -24.08 45.69 16.21
N ALA A 21 -22.95 45.80 15.52
CA ALA A 21 -22.44 44.73 14.67
C ALA A 21 -21.98 43.58 15.57
N VAL A 22 -22.87 42.60 15.81
CA VAL A 22 -22.49 41.31 16.38
C VAL A 22 -21.80 40.53 15.27
N ALA A 23 -20.47 40.59 15.24
CA ALA A 23 -19.67 39.68 14.45
C ALA A 23 -19.85 38.26 15.03
N VAL A 24 -20.74 37.47 14.41
CA VAL A 24 -20.78 36.03 14.64
C VAL A 24 -19.55 35.44 13.97
N LEU A 25 -18.46 35.35 14.73
CA LEU A 25 -17.33 34.48 14.40
C LEU A 25 -17.84 33.04 14.50
N SER A 26 -18.32 32.51 13.39
CA SER A 26 -18.50 31.07 13.21
C SER A 26 -17.11 30.43 13.25
N SER A 27 -16.72 30.02 14.46
CA SER A 27 -15.65 29.06 14.67
C SER A 27 -16.08 27.74 14.03
N LEU A 28 -15.75 27.59 12.74
CA LEU A 28 -15.61 26.26 12.15
C LEU A 28 -14.44 25.61 12.87
N SER A 29 -14.74 24.97 13.99
CA SER A 29 -13.90 23.93 14.57
C SER A 29 -13.74 22.87 13.50
N ARG A 30 -12.68 23.00 12.70
CA ARG A 30 -12.11 21.89 11.97
C ARG A 30 -11.79 20.87 13.05
N CYS A 31 -12.62 19.85 13.19
CA CYS A 31 -12.16 18.57 13.71
C CYS A 31 -11.14 18.05 12.70
N SER A 32 -9.95 18.61 12.74
CA SER A 32 -8.75 17.89 12.33
C SER A 32 -8.72 16.70 13.28
N LEU A 33 -9.06 15.51 12.78
CA LEU A 33 -8.51 14.29 13.33
C LEU A 33 -6.99 14.51 13.29
N LEU A 34 -6.43 14.93 14.42
CA LEU A 34 -5.01 14.83 14.68
C LEU A 34 -4.72 13.33 14.66
N GLU A 35 -4.41 12.82 13.48
CA GLU A 35 -3.62 11.60 13.34
C GLU A 35 -2.38 11.80 14.23
N PRO A 36 -2.02 10.83 15.08
CA PRO A 36 -0.89 10.98 15.98
C PRO A 36 0.37 11.41 15.21
N GLU A 37 0.97 12.53 15.62
CA GLU A 37 2.22 13.07 15.04
C GLU A 37 3.42 12.13 15.23
N ASP A 38 3.32 11.14 16.11
CA ASP A 38 4.33 10.09 16.23
C ASP A 38 4.07 8.98 15.21
N ARG A 39 4.75 9.06 14.07
CA ARG A 39 4.78 7.96 13.11
C ARG A 39 5.26 6.70 13.81
N VAL A 40 4.35 5.75 13.92
CA VAL A 40 4.69 4.44 14.45
C VAL A 40 5.59 3.73 13.43
N VAL A 41 6.89 3.67 13.75
CA VAL A 41 7.94 3.03 12.98
C VAL A 41 8.51 1.87 13.80
N SER A 42 8.77 0.75 13.13
CA SER A 42 9.45 -0.39 13.73
C SER A 42 10.86 -0.48 13.19
N ALA A 43 11.82 -0.88 14.03
CA ALA A 43 13.19 -1.21 13.58
C ALA A 43 13.19 -2.37 12.56
N LEU A 44 12.09 -3.14 12.50
CA LEU A 44 11.88 -4.23 11.55
C LEU A 44 11.38 -3.77 10.18
N SER A 45 10.93 -2.51 10.03
CA SER A 45 10.35 -1.98 8.78
C SER A 45 11.18 -2.26 7.52
N PRO A 46 12.53 -2.15 7.55
CA PRO A 46 13.35 -2.45 6.37
C PRO A 46 13.26 -3.91 5.89
N TYR A 47 12.91 -4.85 6.78
CA TYR A 47 13.05 -6.30 6.56
C TYR A 47 11.74 -7.02 6.20
N PHE A 48 10.65 -6.27 5.96
CA PHE A 48 9.37 -6.87 5.58
C PHE A 48 9.27 -7.21 4.08
N GLY A 49 10.33 -6.98 3.30
CA GLY A 49 10.39 -7.25 1.86
C GLY A 49 9.17 -6.71 1.12
N THR A 50 8.43 -7.59 0.45
CA THR A 50 7.22 -7.18 -0.33
C THR A 50 6.05 -6.67 0.52
N LYS A 51 6.17 -6.63 1.84
CA LYS A 51 5.16 -6.14 2.80
C LYS A 51 5.57 -4.82 3.46
N THR A 52 6.77 -4.33 3.21
CA THR A 52 7.20 -2.99 3.65
C THR A 52 6.26 -1.92 3.10
N ARG A 53 5.95 -0.92 3.92
CA ARG A 53 5.10 0.22 3.52
C ARG A 53 5.83 1.06 2.48
N TYR A 54 5.10 1.68 1.55
CA TYR A 54 5.71 2.50 0.51
C TYR A 54 6.46 3.71 1.10
N GLU A 55 5.94 4.30 2.18
CA GLU A 55 6.56 5.41 2.91
C GLU A 55 7.83 5.02 3.68
N ASP A 56 8.01 3.74 4.03
CA ASP A 56 9.22 3.26 4.71
C ASP A 56 10.40 3.15 3.73
N VAL A 57 10.14 2.94 2.43
CA VAL A 57 11.17 2.88 1.37
C VAL A 57 11.30 4.18 0.57
N ASN A 58 10.36 5.12 0.73
CA ASN A 58 10.42 6.43 0.13
C ASN A 58 10.23 7.51 1.21
N PRO A 59 11.34 8.01 1.81
CA PRO A 59 11.28 8.96 2.92
C PRO A 59 10.74 10.34 2.55
N GLY A 60 10.37 10.57 1.28
CA GLY A 60 9.75 11.81 0.81
C GLY A 60 8.23 11.79 0.87
N LEU A 61 7.60 10.61 0.87
CA LEU A 61 6.15 10.49 1.01
C LEU A 61 5.62 10.96 2.36
N PRO A 62 6.31 10.70 3.48
CA PRO A 62 5.78 11.11 4.76
C PRO A 62 5.59 12.64 4.95
N PRO A 63 6.56 13.53 4.63
CA PRO A 63 6.37 14.97 4.79
C PRO A 63 5.37 15.56 3.79
N ASP A 64 5.38 15.07 2.56
CA ASP A 64 4.42 15.45 1.52
C ASP A 64 4.16 14.24 0.61
N PRO A 65 3.04 13.53 0.82
CA PRO A 65 2.76 12.31 0.07
C PRO A 65 2.40 12.57 -1.39
N GLU A 66 2.08 13.82 -1.76
CA GLU A 66 1.70 14.20 -3.11
C GLU A 66 2.84 14.92 -3.85
N ALA A 67 3.86 15.38 -3.12
CA ALA A 67 5.07 15.92 -3.72
C ALA A 67 5.80 14.86 -4.57
N PRO A 68 6.06 15.17 -5.85
CA PRO A 68 6.92 14.33 -6.65
C PRO A 68 8.39 14.50 -6.24
N ARG A 69 9.15 13.42 -6.32
CA ARG A 69 10.62 13.51 -6.32
C ARG A 69 11.09 13.58 -7.77
N ARG A 70 11.73 14.70 -8.13
CA ARG A 70 12.40 14.87 -9.42
C ARG A 70 13.84 14.36 -9.31
N ASP A 71 14.29 13.71 -10.37
CA ASP A 71 15.72 13.43 -10.54
C ASP A 71 16.43 14.77 -10.79
N PRO A 72 17.39 15.19 -9.95
CA PRO A 72 18.12 16.43 -10.17
C PRO A 72 18.92 16.45 -11.48
N GLU A 73 19.21 15.28 -12.07
CA GLU A 73 19.92 15.17 -13.36
C GLU A 73 19.00 15.41 -14.57
N LEU A 74 17.67 15.30 -14.40
CA LEU A 74 16.70 15.68 -15.42
C LEU A 74 16.50 17.20 -15.38
N LEU A 75 17.38 17.92 -16.09
CA LEU A 75 17.25 19.36 -16.27
C LEU A 75 15.88 19.69 -16.89
N GLU A 76 15.12 20.52 -16.21
CA GLU A 76 13.90 21.09 -16.78
C GLU A 76 14.26 21.81 -18.09
N GLU A 77 13.36 21.73 -19.08
CA GLU A 77 13.47 22.39 -20.39
C GLU A 77 14.43 21.77 -21.43
N THR A 78 15.28 20.80 -21.10
CA THR A 78 16.13 20.14 -22.14
C THR A 78 15.42 19.00 -22.88
N CYS A 79 14.39 18.42 -22.28
CA CYS A 79 13.61 17.31 -22.84
C CYS A 79 12.12 17.51 -22.59
N THR A 80 11.27 17.16 -23.56
CA THR A 80 9.81 17.14 -23.39
C THR A 80 9.32 15.70 -23.33
N PRO A 81 8.64 15.26 -22.25
CA PRO A 81 8.09 13.91 -22.16
C PRO A 81 7.02 13.70 -23.23
N VAL A 82 7.05 12.54 -23.89
CA VAL A 82 6.19 12.22 -25.04
C VAL A 82 5.20 11.11 -24.75
N GLN A 83 5.57 10.22 -23.83
CA GLN A 83 4.82 9.05 -23.44
C GLN A 83 5.27 8.64 -22.04
N LEU A 84 4.31 8.20 -21.22
CA LEU A 84 4.59 7.53 -19.96
C LEU A 84 4.00 6.13 -20.01
N VAL A 85 4.82 5.12 -19.79
CA VAL A 85 4.38 3.75 -19.54
C VAL A 85 4.85 3.36 -18.15
N ALA A 86 3.92 3.07 -17.25
CA ALA A 86 4.21 2.76 -15.86
C ALA A 86 3.69 1.38 -15.48
N LEU A 87 4.57 0.52 -14.96
CA LEU A 87 4.21 -0.77 -14.40
C LEU A 87 4.05 -0.65 -12.88
N ILE A 88 2.81 -0.64 -12.41
CA ILE A 88 2.48 -0.30 -11.02
C ILE A 88 1.94 -1.52 -10.28
N ARG A 89 2.48 -1.78 -9.08
CA ARG A 89 1.95 -2.78 -8.16
C ARG A 89 0.73 -2.23 -7.43
N HIS A 90 -0.22 -3.10 -7.11
CA HIS A 90 -1.37 -2.74 -6.26
C HIS A 90 -0.94 -2.03 -4.94
N GLY A 91 -1.83 -1.21 -4.39
CA GLY A 91 -1.63 -0.56 -3.10
C GLY A 91 -1.63 -1.53 -1.90
N THR A 92 -1.49 -1.00 -0.69
CA THR A 92 -1.57 -1.76 0.56
C THR A 92 -2.87 -2.59 0.66
N ARG A 93 -2.78 -3.82 1.18
CA ARG A 93 -3.90 -4.77 1.23
C ARG A 93 -3.94 -5.55 2.54
N TYR A 94 -5.09 -6.16 2.83
CA TYR A 94 -5.23 -7.13 3.91
C TYR A 94 -4.36 -8.38 3.70
N PRO A 95 -4.08 -9.16 4.75
CA PRO A 95 -3.51 -10.50 4.61
C PRO A 95 -4.42 -11.41 3.76
N THR A 96 -3.84 -12.46 3.17
CA THR A 96 -4.65 -13.49 2.47
C THR A 96 -5.35 -14.40 3.47
N ALA A 97 -6.46 -15.03 3.10
CA ALA A 97 -7.20 -15.96 3.96
C ALA A 97 -6.30 -17.10 4.49
N LYS A 98 -5.32 -17.57 3.69
CA LYS A 98 -4.31 -18.54 4.15
C LYS A 98 -3.45 -18.00 5.31
N GLN A 99 -3.04 -16.74 5.23
CA GLN A 99 -2.28 -16.08 6.31
C GLN A 99 -3.17 -15.83 7.53
N ILE A 100 -4.41 -15.41 7.32
CA ILE A 100 -5.38 -15.16 8.40
C ILE A 100 -5.64 -16.44 9.20
N ARG A 101 -5.87 -17.58 8.53
CA ARG A 101 -6.05 -18.87 9.23
C ARG A 101 -4.84 -19.29 10.05
N LYS A 102 -3.62 -19.06 9.54
CA LYS A 102 -2.37 -19.30 10.29
C LYS A 102 -2.23 -18.38 11.50
N LEU A 103 -2.63 -17.11 11.36
CA LEU A 103 -2.66 -16.17 12.50
C LEU A 103 -3.66 -16.64 13.57
N ARG A 104 -4.84 -17.13 13.18
CA ARG A 104 -5.79 -17.73 14.13
C ARG A 104 -5.21 -18.98 14.79
N GLN A 105 -4.48 -19.81 14.05
CA GLN A 105 -3.80 -20.97 14.63
C GLN A 105 -2.79 -20.54 15.70
N LEU A 106 -1.95 -19.54 15.43
CA LEU A 106 -1.01 -18.98 16.41
C LEU A 106 -1.74 -18.45 17.65
N HIS A 107 -2.83 -17.72 17.45
CA HIS A 107 -3.63 -17.20 18.55
C HIS A 107 -4.27 -18.31 19.39
N GLY A 108 -4.74 -19.40 18.76
CA GLY A 108 -5.23 -20.58 19.46
C GLY A 108 -4.16 -21.27 20.31
N LEU A 109 -2.91 -21.32 19.83
CA LEU A 109 -1.79 -21.83 20.63
C LEU A 109 -1.51 -20.97 21.86
N LEU A 110 -1.57 -19.64 21.72
CA LEU A 110 -1.38 -18.69 22.81
C LEU A 110 -2.50 -18.79 23.86
N GLN A 111 -3.76 -18.96 23.43
CA GLN A 111 -4.89 -19.12 24.34
C GLN A 111 -4.88 -20.47 25.08
N ALA A 112 -4.47 -21.55 24.41
CA ALA A 112 -4.35 -22.87 25.02
C ALA A 112 -3.22 -22.94 26.07
N GLY A 113 -2.19 -22.11 25.91
CA GLY A 113 -1.07 -21.97 26.84
C GLY A 113 -1.36 -21.13 28.09
N GLY A 114 -2.64 -20.93 28.46
CA GLY A 114 -3.12 -20.13 29.61
C GLY A 114 -2.35 -20.37 30.91
N PRO A 115 -2.51 -19.52 31.95
CA PRO A 115 -1.54 -19.30 33.03
C PRO A 115 -1.25 -20.59 33.80
N GLY A 116 -0.30 -21.38 33.29
CA GLY A 116 0.19 -22.60 33.89
C GLY A 116 1.13 -22.25 35.03
N ASP A 117 0.94 -22.96 36.14
CA ASP A 117 1.53 -22.81 37.47
C ASP A 117 3.06 -23.10 37.53
N ASP A 118 3.78 -22.70 36.48
CA ASP A 118 5.20 -23.03 36.32
C ASP A 118 6.05 -21.81 36.69
N SER A 119 6.50 -21.81 37.94
CA SER A 119 7.37 -20.81 38.58
C SER A 119 8.76 -20.66 37.92
N THR A 120 9.05 -21.45 36.88
CA THR A 120 10.32 -21.45 36.13
C THR A 120 10.35 -20.50 34.93
N ARG A 121 9.26 -19.78 34.63
CA ARG A 121 9.14 -18.96 33.41
C ARG A 121 9.73 -17.55 33.57
N ALA A 122 10.63 -17.18 32.65
CA ALA A 122 11.19 -15.83 32.56
C ALA A 122 10.08 -14.76 32.51
N ALA A 123 10.19 -13.74 33.35
CA ALA A 123 9.13 -12.74 33.55
C ALA A 123 8.76 -12.00 32.26
N GLY A 124 9.74 -11.66 31.40
CA GLY A 124 9.50 -10.91 30.16
C GLY A 124 8.68 -11.66 29.09
N GLY A 125 8.86 -12.98 28.97
CA GLY A 125 8.08 -13.77 27.98
C GLY A 125 6.62 -13.97 28.39
N ARG A 126 6.32 -13.95 29.71
CA ARG A 126 4.94 -14.12 30.21
C ARG A 126 4.07 -12.93 29.84
N ASP A 127 4.61 -11.72 29.96
CA ASP A 127 3.92 -10.49 29.63
C ASP A 127 3.62 -10.40 28.12
N LEU A 128 4.62 -10.68 27.27
CA LEU A 128 4.46 -10.69 25.81
C LEU A 128 3.42 -11.73 25.35
N SER A 129 3.50 -12.97 25.86
CA SER A 129 2.54 -14.02 25.52
C SER A 129 1.12 -13.64 25.92
N ALA A 130 0.93 -13.04 27.11
CA ALA A 130 -0.38 -12.57 27.56
C ALA A 130 -0.92 -11.42 26.69
N ALA A 131 -0.06 -10.46 26.36
CA ALA A 131 -0.40 -9.36 25.46
C ALA A 131 -0.84 -9.88 24.09
N LEU A 132 -0.10 -10.83 23.50
CA LEU A 132 -0.44 -11.46 22.22
C LEU A 132 -1.73 -12.30 22.28
N ALA A 133 -1.99 -13.00 23.38
CA ALA A 133 -3.23 -13.76 23.58
C ALA A 133 -4.47 -12.85 23.70
N SER A 134 -4.30 -11.63 24.21
CA SER A 134 -5.35 -10.61 24.26
C SER A 134 -5.42 -9.74 22.99
N TRP A 135 -4.44 -9.84 22.09
CA TRP A 135 -4.37 -8.96 20.92
C TRP A 135 -5.53 -9.23 19.97
N PRO A 136 -6.25 -8.19 19.49
CA PRO A 136 -7.41 -8.39 18.65
C PRO A 136 -7.09 -9.08 17.31
N LEU A 137 -7.89 -10.07 16.95
CA LEU A 137 -7.85 -10.68 15.61
C LEU A 137 -8.63 -9.83 14.61
N TRP A 138 -8.04 -8.73 14.15
CA TRP A 138 -8.69 -7.75 13.25
C TRP A 138 -9.06 -8.28 11.86
N TYR A 139 -8.54 -9.44 11.46
CA TYR A 139 -8.63 -9.93 10.09
C TYR A 139 -9.57 -11.13 9.95
N ALA A 140 -10.52 -11.01 9.02
CA ALA A 140 -11.52 -12.03 8.72
C ALA A 140 -11.29 -12.66 7.34
N ASP A 141 -11.72 -13.91 7.13
CA ASP A 141 -11.42 -14.66 5.90
C ASP A 141 -11.95 -13.97 4.63
N TRP A 142 -13.07 -13.26 4.73
CA TRP A 142 -13.66 -12.52 3.62
C TRP A 142 -12.78 -11.35 3.14
N MET A 143 -11.84 -10.88 3.96
CA MET A 143 -10.91 -9.80 3.60
C MET A 143 -9.82 -10.24 2.61
N ASP A 144 -9.68 -11.54 2.33
CA ASP A 144 -8.65 -12.23 1.51
C ASP A 144 -7.87 -11.36 0.50
N GLY A 145 -6.85 -10.64 0.98
CA GLY A 145 -6.01 -9.80 0.13
C GLY A 145 -6.73 -8.64 -0.57
N GLN A 146 -7.91 -8.23 -0.10
CA GLN A 146 -8.63 -7.03 -0.54
C GLN A 146 -7.82 -5.76 -0.25
N LEU A 147 -7.96 -4.77 -1.13
CA LEU A 147 -7.29 -3.49 -0.99
C LEU A 147 -7.85 -2.75 0.23
N VAL A 148 -6.96 -2.25 1.09
CA VAL A 148 -7.37 -1.45 2.26
C VAL A 148 -7.46 0.02 1.87
N GLU A 149 -8.07 0.85 2.73
CA GLU A 149 -8.18 2.29 2.44
C GLU A 149 -6.82 2.97 2.28
N LYS A 150 -5.85 2.60 3.13
CA LYS A 150 -4.46 3.01 2.93
C LYS A 150 -3.95 2.69 1.52
N GLY A 151 -4.29 1.53 0.98
CA GLY A 151 -3.93 1.13 -0.38
C GLY A 151 -4.62 1.92 -1.48
N ARG A 152 -5.85 2.38 -1.25
CA ARG A 152 -6.51 3.34 -2.16
C ARG A 152 -5.80 4.68 -2.12
N GLN A 153 -5.46 5.15 -0.92
CA GLN A 153 -4.70 6.39 -0.73
C GLN A 153 -3.31 6.32 -1.39
N ASP A 154 -2.58 5.21 -1.25
CA ASP A 154 -1.28 4.99 -1.92
C ASP A 154 -1.38 5.27 -3.44
N MET A 155 -2.47 4.79 -4.06
CA MET A 155 -2.70 4.89 -5.50
C MET A 155 -3.21 6.27 -5.92
N ARG A 156 -4.08 6.92 -5.13
CA ARG A 156 -4.50 8.32 -5.37
C ARG A 156 -3.30 9.25 -5.33
N GLN A 157 -2.46 9.13 -4.30
CA GLN A 157 -1.26 9.95 -4.16
C GLN A 157 -0.23 9.66 -5.26
N LEU A 158 -0.11 8.40 -5.71
CA LEU A 158 0.72 8.06 -6.87
C LEU A 158 0.24 8.77 -8.14
N ALA A 159 -1.07 8.81 -8.39
CA ALA A 159 -1.65 9.55 -9.50
C ALA A 159 -1.28 11.04 -9.46
N LEU A 160 -1.44 11.67 -8.29
CA LEU A 160 -1.10 13.09 -8.10
C LEU A 160 0.38 13.36 -8.33
N ARG A 161 1.27 12.50 -7.82
CA ARG A 161 2.72 12.60 -8.06
C ARG A 161 3.06 12.50 -9.55
N LEU A 162 2.46 11.56 -10.27
CA LEU A 162 2.70 11.39 -11.71
C LEU A 162 2.16 12.57 -12.53
N ALA A 163 0.97 13.08 -12.20
CA ALA A 163 0.42 14.27 -12.83
C ALA A 163 1.31 15.50 -12.61
N SER A 164 1.88 15.63 -11.42
CA SER A 164 2.79 16.71 -11.06
C SER A 164 4.18 16.58 -11.72
N LEU A 165 4.64 15.36 -11.98
CA LEU A 165 5.89 15.10 -12.72
C LEU A 165 5.75 15.36 -14.22
N PHE A 166 4.61 14.99 -14.81
CA PHE A 166 4.40 15.00 -16.24
C PHE A 166 3.15 15.81 -16.63
N PRO A 167 3.07 17.11 -16.30
CA PRO A 167 1.85 17.90 -16.43
C PRO A 167 1.33 17.98 -17.88
N ALA A 168 2.23 17.97 -18.87
CA ALA A 168 1.83 17.96 -20.29
C ALA A 168 1.14 16.64 -20.70
N LEU A 169 1.59 15.50 -20.17
CA LEU A 169 0.99 14.18 -20.45
C LEU A 169 -0.32 13.97 -19.68
N PHE A 170 -0.43 14.56 -18.48
CA PHE A 170 -1.60 14.51 -17.62
C PHE A 170 -2.43 15.79 -17.70
N SER A 171 -2.48 16.47 -18.85
CA SER A 171 -3.43 17.59 -19.03
C SER A 171 -4.87 17.06 -19.08
N LEU A 172 -5.85 17.94 -18.78
CA LEU A 172 -7.27 17.58 -18.89
C LEU A 172 -7.62 17.07 -20.29
N GLU A 173 -7.06 17.68 -21.34
CA GLU A 173 -7.24 17.27 -22.74
C GLU A 173 -6.71 15.85 -23.03
N ASN A 174 -5.69 15.42 -22.30
CA ASN A 174 -5.10 14.09 -22.44
C ASN A 174 -5.73 13.05 -21.50
N TYR A 175 -6.62 13.45 -20.59
CA TYR A 175 -7.23 12.53 -19.62
C TYR A 175 -7.98 11.38 -20.30
N GLY A 176 -8.78 11.66 -21.33
CA GLY A 176 -9.47 10.64 -22.13
C GLY A 176 -8.54 9.71 -22.93
N ARG A 177 -7.25 10.05 -23.07
CA ARG A 177 -6.23 9.20 -23.74
C ARG A 177 -5.53 8.24 -22.80
N LEU A 178 -5.70 8.40 -21.49
CA LEU A 178 -5.08 7.54 -20.49
C LEU A 178 -5.63 6.11 -20.63
N GLN A 179 -4.71 5.15 -20.74
CA GLN A 179 -5.06 3.73 -20.76
C GLN A 179 -4.56 3.06 -19.49
N LEU A 180 -5.49 2.47 -18.73
CA LEU A 180 -5.17 1.70 -17.53
C LEU A 180 -5.52 0.24 -17.76
N ILE A 181 -4.48 -0.60 -17.82
CA ILE A 181 -4.61 -2.06 -17.94
C ILE A 181 -4.29 -2.70 -16.59
N THR A 182 -5.10 -3.66 -16.16
CA THR A 182 -4.96 -4.33 -14.86
C THR A 182 -5.14 -5.84 -14.98
N SER A 183 -4.67 -6.58 -13.96
CA SER A 183 -5.03 -7.99 -13.80
C SER A 183 -6.42 -8.14 -13.18
N SER A 184 -7.04 -9.30 -13.32
CA SER A 184 -8.35 -9.63 -12.72
C SER A 184 -8.35 -9.70 -11.19
N LYS A 185 -7.21 -9.56 -10.52
CA LYS A 185 -7.18 -9.53 -9.06
C LYS A 185 -7.89 -8.28 -8.56
N HIS A 186 -8.91 -8.47 -7.71
CA HIS A 186 -9.72 -7.39 -7.13
C HIS A 186 -8.90 -6.22 -6.62
N ARG A 187 -7.87 -6.48 -5.80
CA ARG A 187 -6.95 -5.44 -5.31
C ARG A 187 -6.24 -4.64 -6.41
N CYS A 188 -5.97 -5.23 -7.58
CA CYS A 188 -5.34 -4.56 -8.71
C CYS A 188 -6.38 -3.72 -9.48
N VAL A 189 -7.61 -4.22 -9.62
CA VAL A 189 -8.73 -3.46 -10.17
C VAL A 189 -9.04 -2.25 -9.29
N ASP A 190 -9.20 -2.47 -7.98
CA ASP A 190 -9.45 -1.41 -6.99
C ASP A 190 -8.31 -0.38 -6.94
N SER A 191 -7.05 -0.83 -7.12
CA SER A 191 -5.90 0.08 -7.18
C SER A 191 -5.95 0.97 -8.41
N GLY A 192 -6.32 0.39 -9.56
CA GLY A 192 -6.53 1.15 -10.80
C GLY A 192 -7.67 2.15 -10.66
N ALA A 193 -8.80 1.74 -10.06
CA ALA A 193 -9.92 2.63 -9.80
C ALA A 193 -9.53 3.79 -8.87
N ALA A 194 -8.81 3.51 -7.78
CA ALA A 194 -8.33 4.54 -6.87
C ALA A 194 -7.34 5.51 -7.55
N PHE A 195 -6.49 5.02 -8.44
CA PHE A 195 -5.60 5.86 -9.25
C PHE A 195 -6.39 6.83 -10.13
N LEU A 196 -7.41 6.35 -10.86
CA LEU A 196 -8.27 7.20 -11.68
C LEU A 196 -9.06 8.22 -10.86
N GLN A 197 -9.56 7.83 -9.69
CA GLN A 197 -10.21 8.75 -8.75
C GLN A 197 -9.28 9.88 -8.32
N GLY A 198 -8.00 9.57 -8.03
CA GLY A 198 -7.00 10.58 -7.67
C GLY A 198 -6.76 11.59 -8.80
N LEU A 199 -6.62 11.11 -10.04
CA LEU A 199 -6.52 11.99 -11.21
C LEU A 199 -7.78 12.81 -11.44
N TRP A 200 -8.95 12.22 -11.31
CA TRP A 200 -10.20 12.94 -11.49
C TRP A 200 -10.32 14.10 -10.50
N GLN A 201 -9.97 13.87 -9.23
CA GLN A 201 -9.96 14.89 -8.18
C GLN A 201 -8.94 16.01 -8.45
N HIS A 202 -7.80 15.67 -9.07
CA HIS A 202 -6.81 16.66 -9.50
C HIS A 202 -7.41 17.65 -10.52
N TYR A 203 -8.21 17.15 -11.47
CA TYR A 203 -8.84 17.99 -12.49
C TYR A 203 -10.10 18.72 -12.03
N HIS A 204 -10.80 18.16 -11.03
CA HIS A 204 -12.09 18.67 -10.55
C HIS A 204 -12.04 18.91 -9.03
N PRO A 205 -11.23 19.86 -8.56
CA PRO A 205 -11.04 20.10 -7.14
C PRO A 205 -12.36 20.49 -6.46
N GLY A 206 -12.63 19.88 -5.29
CA GLY A 206 -13.82 20.17 -4.48
C GLY A 206 -15.09 19.40 -4.88
N LEU A 207 -15.03 18.56 -5.93
CA LEU A 207 -16.14 17.70 -6.32
C LEU A 207 -15.88 16.24 -5.90
N PRO A 208 -16.93 15.46 -5.58
CA PRO A 208 -16.79 14.02 -5.37
C PRO A 208 -16.55 13.30 -6.71
N PRO A 209 -15.62 12.34 -6.78
CA PRO A 209 -15.41 11.58 -8.01
C PRO A 209 -16.65 10.73 -8.34
N PRO A 210 -17.06 10.63 -9.61
CA PRO A 210 -18.12 9.73 -10.05
C PRO A 210 -17.67 8.27 -9.96
N ASP A 211 -18.57 7.34 -10.32
CA ASP A 211 -18.15 5.97 -10.60
C ASP A 211 -17.10 5.97 -11.73
N VAL A 212 -16.11 5.06 -11.64
CA VAL A 212 -15.07 4.94 -12.67
C VAL A 212 -15.62 4.54 -14.04
N ALA A 213 -16.80 3.90 -14.09
CA ALA A 213 -17.51 3.61 -15.31
C ALA A 213 -17.99 4.87 -16.05
N ASP A 214 -18.21 5.97 -15.31
CA ASP A 214 -18.74 7.23 -15.82
C ASP A 214 -17.63 8.28 -16.08
N MET A 215 -16.37 7.95 -15.81
CA MET A 215 -15.22 8.83 -16.09
C MET A 215 -14.84 8.81 -17.58
N GLU A 216 -14.30 9.92 -18.08
CA GLU A 216 -13.90 10.07 -19.49
C GLU A 216 -12.88 9.02 -19.98
N CYS A 217 -11.91 8.66 -19.14
CA CYS A 217 -10.93 7.62 -19.44
C CYS A 217 -11.51 6.19 -19.36
N GLY A 218 -12.73 6.04 -18.83
CA GLY A 218 -13.38 4.76 -18.54
C GLY A 218 -12.71 3.97 -17.40
N PRO A 219 -13.23 2.76 -17.09
CA PRO A 219 -12.72 1.93 -16.01
C PRO A 219 -11.43 1.19 -16.40
N PRO A 220 -10.66 0.70 -15.40
CA PRO A 220 -9.53 -0.21 -15.63
C PRO A 220 -9.89 -1.40 -16.54
N ARG A 221 -9.13 -1.60 -17.62
CA ARG A 221 -9.33 -2.72 -18.54
C ARG A 221 -8.60 -3.96 -18.04
N VAL A 222 -9.33 -5.05 -17.80
CA VAL A 222 -8.73 -6.31 -17.34
C VAL A 222 -8.07 -7.04 -18.50
N ASN A 223 -6.78 -7.36 -18.36
CA ASN A 223 -6.02 -8.19 -19.30
C ASN A 223 -5.01 -9.06 -18.56
N ASP A 224 -5.41 -10.28 -18.18
CA ASP A 224 -4.53 -11.21 -17.48
C ASP A 224 -3.42 -11.79 -18.37
N LYS A 225 -3.63 -11.91 -19.68
CA LYS A 225 -2.57 -12.35 -20.60
C LYS A 225 -1.38 -11.40 -20.58
N LEU A 226 -1.64 -10.11 -20.44
CA LEU A 226 -0.60 -9.07 -20.33
C LEU A 226 -0.10 -8.91 -18.88
N MET A 227 -1.00 -8.79 -17.91
CA MET A 227 -0.63 -8.41 -16.53
C MET A 227 -0.32 -9.61 -15.62
N ARG A 228 -0.70 -10.81 -16.03
CA ARG A 228 -0.38 -12.10 -15.38
C ARG A 228 0.21 -13.07 -16.38
N PHE A 229 1.04 -12.58 -17.29
CA PHE A 229 1.71 -13.37 -18.35
C PHE A 229 2.24 -14.74 -17.88
N PHE A 230 2.75 -14.81 -16.64
CA PHE A 230 3.29 -16.03 -16.03
C PHE A 230 2.23 -17.12 -15.82
N ASP A 231 0.99 -16.76 -15.47
CA ASP A 231 -0.11 -17.70 -15.29
C ASP A 231 -0.62 -18.26 -16.63
N HIS A 232 -0.22 -17.64 -17.75
CA HIS A 232 -0.54 -18.06 -19.11
C HIS A 232 0.65 -18.70 -19.83
N CYS A 233 1.81 -18.82 -19.16
CA CYS A 233 2.99 -19.45 -19.71
C CYS A 233 3.04 -20.92 -19.28
N GLU A 234 2.68 -21.84 -20.18
CA GLU A 234 2.62 -23.28 -19.89
C GLU A 234 3.95 -23.84 -19.35
N LYS A 235 5.07 -23.39 -19.92
CA LYS A 235 6.40 -23.78 -19.47
C LYS A 235 6.68 -23.31 -18.04
N PHE A 236 6.29 -22.09 -17.68
CA PHE A 236 6.40 -21.60 -16.30
C PHE A 236 5.53 -22.43 -15.34
N LEU A 237 4.28 -22.72 -15.74
CA LEU A 237 3.36 -23.48 -14.90
C LEU A 237 3.86 -24.90 -14.62
N THR A 238 4.44 -25.55 -15.63
CA THR A 238 4.92 -26.93 -15.54
C THR A 238 6.27 -27.03 -14.84
N GLU A 239 7.24 -26.18 -15.21
CA GLU A 239 8.62 -26.26 -14.68
C GLU A 239 8.79 -25.62 -13.31
N VAL A 240 7.94 -24.65 -12.94
CA VAL A 240 8.09 -23.87 -11.70
C VAL A 240 6.86 -23.95 -10.79
N GLU A 241 5.67 -23.53 -11.26
CA GLU A 241 4.50 -23.37 -10.35
C GLU A 241 3.98 -24.70 -9.80
N ARG A 242 3.92 -25.75 -10.64
CA ARG A 242 3.44 -27.10 -10.26
C ARG A 242 4.57 -28.09 -9.97
N ASN A 243 5.83 -27.67 -10.16
CA ASN A 243 6.98 -28.53 -9.92
C ASN A 243 7.35 -28.54 -8.43
N ALA A 244 7.21 -29.69 -7.79
CA ALA A 244 7.49 -29.86 -6.36
C ALA A 244 8.95 -29.58 -5.97
N THR A 245 9.91 -29.75 -6.89
CA THR A 245 11.34 -29.53 -6.62
C THR A 245 11.79 -28.12 -6.96
N ALA A 246 10.97 -27.30 -7.62
CA ALA A 246 11.36 -25.97 -8.08
C ALA A 246 11.67 -24.98 -6.95
N LEU A 247 11.17 -25.25 -5.74
CA LEU A 247 11.45 -24.45 -4.54
C LEU A 247 12.28 -25.22 -3.52
N TYR A 248 13.08 -26.21 -3.95
CA TYR A 248 13.91 -27.03 -3.08
C TYR A 248 14.72 -26.20 -2.07
N HIS A 249 15.41 -25.16 -2.53
CA HIS A 249 16.22 -24.31 -1.64
C HIS A 249 15.39 -23.57 -0.59
N VAL A 250 14.15 -23.19 -0.91
CA VAL A 250 13.23 -22.57 0.05
C VAL A 250 12.86 -23.56 1.14
N GLU A 251 12.50 -24.79 0.77
CA GLU A 251 12.13 -25.83 1.73
C GLU A 251 13.33 -26.31 2.56
N ALA A 252 14.52 -26.39 1.97
CA ALA A 252 15.76 -26.67 2.69
C ALA A 252 16.09 -25.56 3.70
N PHE A 253 15.92 -24.28 3.34
CA PHE A 253 16.17 -23.18 4.26
C PHE A 253 15.16 -23.15 5.43
N LYS A 254 13.89 -23.47 5.17
CA LYS A 254 12.85 -23.56 6.22
C LYS A 254 13.18 -24.57 7.31
N THR A 255 13.95 -25.62 7.00
CA THR A 255 14.37 -26.65 7.95
C THR A 255 15.83 -26.49 8.40
N GLY A 256 16.55 -25.53 7.83
CA GLY A 256 17.96 -25.22 8.11
C GLY A 256 18.20 -24.62 9.50
N PRO A 257 19.47 -24.57 9.94
CA PRO A 257 19.84 -24.19 11.31
C PRO A 257 19.41 -22.77 11.68
N GLU A 258 19.44 -21.82 10.75
CA GLU A 258 19.02 -20.44 10.96
C GLU A 258 17.53 -20.38 11.33
N MET A 259 16.67 -21.07 10.57
CA MET A 259 15.24 -21.14 10.88
C MET A 259 14.92 -21.95 12.13
N GLN A 260 15.69 -23.01 12.41
CA GLN A 260 15.54 -23.78 13.66
C GLN A 260 15.87 -22.94 14.90
N ASN A 261 16.84 -22.03 14.80
CA ASN A 261 17.16 -21.10 15.88
C ASN A 261 16.00 -20.12 16.15
N ILE A 262 15.40 -19.57 15.09
CA ILE A 262 14.23 -18.69 15.22
C ILE A 262 13.04 -19.46 15.80
N LEU A 263 12.80 -20.70 15.35
CA LEU A 263 11.75 -21.57 15.90
C LEU A 263 11.87 -21.72 17.42
N LYS A 264 13.08 -21.96 17.93
CA LYS A 264 13.34 -22.08 19.37
C LYS A 264 13.15 -20.75 20.10
N LYS A 265 13.69 -19.65 19.56
CA LYS A 265 13.53 -18.30 20.14
C LYS A 265 12.06 -17.90 20.25
N VAL A 266 11.32 -18.01 19.13
CA VAL A 266 9.90 -17.65 19.06
C VAL A 266 9.07 -18.55 19.97
N ALA A 267 9.32 -19.86 19.99
CA ALA A 267 8.64 -20.77 20.92
C ALA A 267 8.82 -20.36 22.38
N ALA A 268 10.04 -19.95 22.77
CA ALA A 268 10.32 -19.46 24.12
C ALA A 268 9.61 -18.13 24.41
N ALA A 269 9.61 -17.18 23.47
CA ALA A 269 8.93 -15.89 23.59
C ALA A 269 7.41 -16.03 23.70
N LEU A 270 6.82 -16.95 22.93
CA LEU A 270 5.39 -17.25 22.92
C LEU A 270 4.96 -18.25 24.01
N GLN A 271 5.91 -18.87 24.71
CA GLN A 271 5.66 -19.92 25.71
C GLN A 271 4.85 -21.11 25.19
N VAL A 272 5.14 -21.53 23.96
CA VAL A 272 4.50 -22.69 23.32
C VAL A 272 5.54 -23.77 22.97
N PRO A 273 5.17 -25.06 22.90
CA PRO A 273 6.07 -26.10 22.44
C PRO A 273 6.61 -25.82 21.03
N VAL A 274 7.93 -25.95 20.82
CA VAL A 274 8.58 -25.74 19.52
C VAL A 274 7.93 -26.57 18.41
N ASN A 275 7.52 -27.81 18.72
CA ASN A 275 6.89 -28.73 17.77
C ASN A 275 5.53 -28.26 17.24
N ASN A 276 4.90 -27.26 17.88
CA ASN A 276 3.66 -26.66 17.41
C ASN A 276 3.89 -25.54 16.39
N LEU A 277 5.15 -25.13 16.19
CA LEU A 277 5.54 -24.08 15.27
C LEU A 277 6.22 -24.67 14.02
N ASN A 278 6.16 -23.91 12.93
CA ASN A 278 6.94 -24.15 11.72
C ASN A 278 7.30 -22.82 11.06
N ALA A 279 8.24 -22.83 10.13
CA ALA A 279 8.70 -21.63 9.42
C ALA A 279 7.54 -20.83 8.78
N ASP A 280 6.53 -21.54 8.32
CA ASP A 280 5.36 -21.02 7.64
C ASP A 280 4.39 -20.26 8.57
N LEU A 281 4.35 -20.61 9.87
CA LEU A 281 3.64 -19.92 10.94
C LEU A 281 4.45 -18.71 11.43
N ILE A 282 5.76 -18.88 11.63
CA ILE A 282 6.65 -17.81 12.07
C ILE A 282 6.67 -16.66 11.08
N GLN A 283 6.74 -16.97 9.78
CA GLN A 283 6.67 -15.93 8.75
C GLN A 283 5.34 -15.17 8.78
N VAL A 284 4.23 -15.81 9.18
CA VAL A 284 2.96 -15.11 9.39
C VAL A 284 3.01 -14.23 10.63
N ALA A 285 3.52 -14.73 11.76
CA ALA A 285 3.73 -13.92 12.97
C ALA A 285 4.55 -12.65 12.67
N PHE A 286 5.65 -12.80 11.93
CA PHE A 286 6.51 -11.69 11.52
C PHE A 286 5.77 -10.67 10.64
N PHE A 287 5.06 -11.13 9.61
CA PHE A 287 4.31 -10.22 8.75
C PHE A 287 3.07 -9.61 9.42
N THR A 288 2.54 -10.19 10.50
CA THR A 288 1.45 -9.57 11.28
C THR A 288 1.87 -8.21 11.83
N CYS A 289 3.12 -8.05 12.29
CA CYS A 289 3.66 -6.75 12.67
C CYS A 289 3.55 -5.73 11.51
N SER A 290 3.96 -6.13 10.30
CA SER A 290 3.87 -5.29 9.10
C SER A 290 2.43 -4.95 8.73
N PHE A 291 1.51 -5.91 8.82
CA PHE A 291 0.09 -5.67 8.52
C PHE A 291 -0.53 -4.68 9.52
N ASP A 292 -0.27 -4.84 10.80
CA ASP A 292 -0.81 -3.96 11.84
C ASP A 292 -0.24 -2.54 11.71
N LEU A 293 1.05 -2.40 11.39
CA LEU A 293 1.66 -1.11 11.08
C LEU A 293 1.06 -0.44 9.84
N ALA A 294 0.84 -1.20 8.76
CA ALA A 294 0.39 -0.66 7.47
C ALA A 294 -1.11 -0.39 7.41
N ILE A 295 -1.92 -1.18 8.12
CA ILE A 295 -3.39 -1.15 8.03
C ILE A 295 -4.00 -0.42 9.21
N LYS A 296 -3.42 -0.57 10.41
CA LYS A 296 -3.96 0.01 11.65
C LYS A 296 -3.11 1.16 12.19
N GLY A 297 -1.91 1.37 11.66
CA GLY A 297 -1.03 2.44 12.13
C GLY A 297 -0.44 2.16 13.52
N VAL A 298 -0.38 0.90 13.95
CA VAL A 298 0.04 0.54 15.32
C VAL A 298 1.19 -0.47 15.32
N LYS A 299 2.09 -0.34 16.29
CA LYS A 299 3.15 -1.31 16.56
C LYS A 299 2.55 -2.41 17.43
N SER A 300 2.14 -3.50 16.80
CA SER A 300 1.61 -4.65 17.52
C SER A 300 2.68 -5.34 18.39
N PRO A 301 2.31 -6.06 19.46
CA PRO A 301 3.23 -6.91 20.21
C PRO A 301 3.92 -7.98 19.35
N TRP A 302 3.36 -8.33 18.18
CA TRP A 302 4.04 -9.21 17.21
C TRP A 302 5.37 -8.64 16.72
N CYS A 303 5.54 -7.32 16.77
CA CYS A 303 6.81 -6.67 16.44
C CYS A 303 7.90 -6.93 17.49
N ASP A 304 7.52 -7.20 18.74
CA ASP A 304 8.46 -7.41 19.85
C ASP A 304 8.86 -8.90 20.00
N VAL A 305 8.28 -9.78 19.19
CA VAL A 305 8.65 -11.21 19.10
C VAL A 305 9.98 -11.41 18.38
N PHE A 306 10.38 -10.48 17.52
CA PHE A 306 11.51 -10.63 16.59
C PHE A 306 12.55 -9.54 16.80
N ASP A 307 13.82 -9.94 16.81
CA ASP A 307 14.95 -9.02 16.72
C ASP A 307 15.36 -8.77 15.24
N ILE A 308 16.33 -7.87 15.03
CA ILE A 308 16.81 -7.52 13.68
C ILE A 308 17.47 -8.73 12.99
N ASP A 309 18.14 -9.60 13.73
CA ASP A 309 18.82 -10.75 13.13
C ASP A 309 17.81 -11.83 12.72
N ASP A 310 16.76 -12.03 13.50
CA ASP A 310 15.61 -12.85 13.12
C ASP A 310 14.93 -12.29 11.86
N ALA A 311 14.79 -10.97 11.77
CA ALA A 311 14.19 -10.30 10.62
C ALA A 311 15.01 -10.48 9.34
N LYS A 312 16.35 -10.39 9.40
CA LYS A 312 17.23 -10.67 8.24
C LYS A 312 17.05 -12.09 7.71
N VAL A 313 16.96 -13.08 8.60
CA VAL A 313 16.74 -14.49 8.21
C VAL A 313 15.37 -14.68 7.57
N LEU A 314 14.32 -14.06 8.12
CA LEU A 314 12.96 -14.14 7.59
C LEU A 314 12.79 -13.37 6.26
N GLU A 315 13.49 -12.25 6.11
CA GLU A 315 13.61 -11.53 4.84
C GLU A 315 14.30 -12.40 3.80
N TYR A 316 15.45 -12.98 4.14
CA TYR A 316 16.18 -13.88 3.24
C TYR A 316 15.35 -15.09 2.82
N LEU A 317 14.55 -15.68 3.73
CA LEU A 317 13.60 -16.74 3.37
C LEU A 317 12.58 -16.25 2.32
N ASN A 318 12.07 -15.03 2.46
CA ASN A 318 11.16 -14.45 1.48
C ASN A 318 11.88 -14.15 0.14
N ASP A 319 13.11 -13.66 0.17
CA ASP A 319 13.90 -13.38 -1.03
C ASP A 319 14.23 -14.65 -1.78
N LEU A 320 14.64 -15.71 -1.09
CA LEU A 320 14.89 -17.02 -1.68
C LEU A 320 13.63 -17.52 -2.41
N LYS A 321 12.45 -17.34 -1.79
CA LYS A 321 11.18 -17.67 -2.43
C LYS A 321 10.91 -16.81 -3.66
N GLN A 322 11.15 -15.50 -3.63
CA GLN A 322 10.96 -14.64 -4.81
C GLN A 322 11.95 -15.00 -5.91
N TYR A 323 13.23 -15.21 -5.57
CA TYR A 323 14.29 -15.57 -6.50
C TYR A 323 13.94 -16.82 -7.30
N TRP A 324 13.58 -17.92 -6.61
CA TRP A 324 13.25 -19.18 -7.26
C TRP A 324 11.88 -19.16 -7.94
N LYS A 325 10.86 -18.54 -7.33
CA LYS A 325 9.50 -18.57 -7.87
C LYS A 325 9.23 -17.55 -8.98
N ARG A 326 9.86 -16.38 -8.92
CA ARG A 326 9.51 -15.21 -9.76
C ARG A 326 10.72 -14.45 -10.32
N GLY A 327 11.91 -14.65 -9.77
CA GLY A 327 13.16 -13.97 -10.15
C GLY A 327 14.07 -14.87 -11.00
N TYR A 328 15.38 -14.80 -10.76
CA TYR A 328 16.41 -15.39 -11.61
C TYR A 328 16.64 -16.90 -11.42
N GLY A 329 15.94 -17.56 -10.50
CA GLY A 329 16.14 -19.00 -10.25
C GLY A 329 15.87 -19.89 -11.46
N TYR A 330 14.98 -19.47 -12.36
CA TYR A 330 14.73 -20.16 -13.63
C TYR A 330 14.65 -19.17 -14.79
N THR A 331 15.30 -19.51 -15.91
CA THR A 331 15.26 -18.68 -17.12
C THR A 331 13.84 -18.45 -17.63
N ILE A 332 12.91 -19.38 -17.38
CA ILE A 332 11.51 -19.20 -17.80
C ILE A 332 10.79 -18.07 -17.06
N ASN A 333 11.21 -17.71 -15.85
CA ASN A 333 10.59 -16.63 -15.07
C ASN A 333 10.71 -15.30 -15.83
N SER A 334 11.91 -14.94 -16.30
CA SER A 334 12.11 -13.72 -17.10
C SER A 334 11.49 -13.84 -18.49
N ARG A 335 11.67 -14.98 -19.18
CA ARG A 335 11.09 -15.20 -20.53
C ARG A 335 9.57 -15.13 -20.56
N SER A 336 8.89 -15.51 -19.47
CA SER A 336 7.44 -15.40 -19.39
C SER A 336 6.95 -13.95 -19.51
N SER A 337 7.79 -12.96 -19.16
CA SER A 337 7.46 -11.53 -19.22
C SER A 337 7.62 -10.88 -20.61
N CYS A 338 8.13 -11.61 -21.60
CA CYS A 338 8.42 -11.05 -22.93
C CYS A 338 7.20 -10.36 -23.57
N THR A 339 5.98 -10.88 -23.36
CA THR A 339 4.76 -10.26 -23.89
C THR A 339 4.51 -8.87 -23.30
N LEU A 340 4.77 -8.68 -22.01
CA LEU A 340 4.66 -7.37 -21.36
C LEU A 340 5.72 -6.40 -21.86
N PHE A 341 6.97 -6.83 -21.98
CA PHE A 341 8.03 -5.97 -22.49
C PHE A 341 7.79 -5.57 -23.95
N GLN A 342 7.33 -6.50 -24.79
CA GLN A 342 6.96 -6.19 -26.17
C GLN A 342 5.86 -5.13 -26.25
N ASP A 343 4.81 -5.24 -25.43
CA ASP A 343 3.74 -4.24 -25.35
C ASP A 343 4.27 -2.86 -24.94
N ILE A 344 5.13 -2.81 -23.90
CA ILE A 344 5.76 -1.57 -23.44
C ILE A 344 6.60 -0.93 -24.55
N PHE A 345 7.49 -1.69 -25.19
CA PHE A 345 8.37 -1.15 -26.24
C PHE A 345 7.59 -0.71 -27.48
N GLN A 346 6.56 -1.47 -27.90
CA GLN A 346 5.70 -1.06 -29.01
C GLN A 346 4.97 0.26 -28.75
N HIS A 347 4.53 0.51 -27.51
CA HIS A 347 3.94 1.79 -27.16
C HIS A 347 4.95 2.94 -27.16
N LEU A 348 6.19 2.68 -26.73
CA LEU A 348 7.26 3.68 -26.78
C LEU A 348 7.66 4.01 -28.23
N ASP A 349 7.86 2.99 -29.07
CA ASP A 349 8.22 3.16 -30.49
C ASP A 349 7.13 3.94 -31.23
N LYS A 350 5.87 3.57 -31.04
CA LYS A 350 4.73 4.28 -31.63
C LYS A 350 4.67 5.74 -31.22
N ALA A 351 4.96 6.06 -29.96
CA ALA A 351 4.98 7.45 -29.49
C ALA A 351 6.10 8.27 -30.15
N VAL A 352 7.27 7.66 -30.37
CA VAL A 352 8.38 8.30 -31.09
C VAL A 352 8.00 8.57 -32.54
N GLU A 353 7.45 7.57 -33.24
CA GLU A 353 7.01 7.71 -34.64
C GLU A 353 5.95 8.80 -34.81
N GLN A 354 4.99 8.89 -33.88
CA GLN A 354 3.93 9.88 -33.91
C GLN A 354 4.42 11.30 -33.65
N LYS A 355 5.51 11.49 -32.90
CA LYS A 355 6.11 12.81 -32.67
C LYS A 355 6.99 13.28 -33.83
N GLN A 356 7.52 12.36 -34.62
CA GLN A 356 8.35 12.69 -35.80
C GLN A 356 7.52 13.09 -37.02
N ARG A 357 6.23 12.77 -37.03
CA ARG A 357 5.24 13.20 -38.04
C ARG A 357 4.63 14.53 -37.62
#